data_AF-A0A087TX57-F1
#
_entry.id   AF-A0A087TX57-F1
#
_cell.length_a   1.000
_cell.length_b   1.000
_cell.length_c   1.000
_cell.angle_alpha   90.00
_cell.angle_beta   90.00
_cell.angle_gamma   90.00
#
_symmetry.space_group_name_H-M   'P 1'
#
loop_
_entity.id
_entity.type
_entity.pdbx_description
1 polymer ?
#
loop_
_entity_poly.entity_id
_entity_poly.type
_entity_poly.pdbx_seq_one_letter_code
_entity_poly.pdbx_strand_id
1 'polypeptide(L)'
;MTEERLDSSGASSTNSVDGDLLIISLNLVRSKVCYMNEASKRCFLDTILPTLIQHDHEKKIISAIISIIEIWVKNTIDFNDYEVPTLQESSELLQKIMQRIEYQFPDDFDLNVQFFELVAYI
;
A
#
# COMPACT_ATOMS: atom_id res chain seq x y z
N MET A 1 0.18 -11.26 51.63
CA MET A 1 1.40 -11.39 50.81
C MET A 1 1.06 -12.40 49.73
N THR A 2 0.87 -12.10 48.45
CA THR A 2 0.91 -10.88 47.64
C THR A 2 0.32 -11.35 46.30
N GLU A 3 -0.76 -10.71 45.85
CA GLU A 3 -1.27 -10.87 44.48
C GLU A 3 -0.30 -10.14 43.55
N GLU A 4 0.35 -10.87 42.63
CA GLU A 4 1.06 -10.26 41.50
C GLU A 4 0.28 -10.53 40.21
N ARG A 5 -0.35 -9.46 39.74
CA ARG A 5 -1.00 -9.32 38.45
C ARG A 5 0.10 -8.96 37.45
N LEU A 6 0.49 -9.90 36.59
CA LEU A 6 1.34 -9.59 35.43
C LEU A 6 0.46 -8.95 34.35
N ASP A 7 0.46 -7.62 34.34
CA ASP A 7 -0.11 -6.78 33.30
C ASP A 7 0.74 -6.94 32.02
N SER A 8 0.21 -7.62 31.01
CA SER A 8 0.77 -7.65 29.66
C SER A 8 0.41 -6.35 28.95
N SER A 9 1.09 -5.25 29.30
CA SER A 9 0.92 -3.96 28.65
C SER A 9 2.27 -3.47 28.13
N GLY A 10 2.56 -3.80 26.87
CA GLY A 10 3.82 -3.40 26.22
C GLY A 10 3.91 -3.54 24.70
N ALA A 11 2.85 -3.94 23.99
CA ALA A 11 2.93 -4.28 22.56
C ALA A 11 2.17 -3.35 21.60
N SER A 12 1.56 -2.26 22.07
CA SER A 12 0.73 -1.39 21.21
C SER A 12 1.37 -0.08 20.74
N SER A 13 2.56 0.29 21.22
CA SER A 13 3.19 1.58 20.86
C SER A 13 4.26 1.49 19.78
N THR A 14 4.81 0.31 19.49
CA THR A 14 5.84 0.12 18.46
C THR A 14 5.25 0.07 17.05
N ASN A 15 4.11 -0.60 16.89
CA ASN A 15 3.52 -0.85 15.56
C ASN A 15 3.15 0.44 14.80
N SER A 16 2.66 1.48 15.51
CA SER A 16 2.27 2.73 14.84
C SER A 16 3.45 3.50 14.25
N VAL A 17 4.61 3.50 14.93
CA VAL A 17 5.82 4.20 14.48
C VAL A 17 6.41 3.50 13.26
N ASP A 18 6.36 2.17 13.24
CA ASP A 18 6.84 1.36 12.11
C ASP A 18 5.97 1.58 10.86
N GLY A 19 4.64 1.68 11.03
CA GLY A 19 3.72 1.97 9.92
C GLY A 19 3.92 3.35 9.30
N ASP A 20 4.23 4.38 10.09
CA ASP A 20 4.50 5.74 9.57
C ASP A 20 5.82 5.77 8.78
N LEU A 21 6.86 5.09 9.26
CA LEU A 21 8.12 4.95 8.54
C LEU A 21 7.96 4.18 7.23
N LEU A 22 7.12 3.13 7.21
CA LEU A 22 6.79 2.38 6.00
C LEU A 22 6.07 3.27 4.98
N ILE A 23 5.11 4.09 5.41
CA ILE A 23 4.42 5.04 4.54
C ILE A 23 5.41 6.05 3.93
N ILE A 24 6.35 6.57 4.73
CA ILE A 24 7.40 7.46 4.21
C ILE A 24 8.26 6.72 3.19
N SER A 25 8.65 5.48 3.47
CA SER A 25 9.48 4.65 2.59
C SER A 25 8.78 4.36 1.26
N LEU A 26 7.49 4.01 1.29
CA LEU A 26 6.65 3.81 0.11
C LEU A 26 6.54 5.11 -0.72
N ASN A 27 6.37 6.26 -0.07
CA ASN A 27 6.33 7.55 -0.74
C ASN A 27 7.66 7.96 -1.38
N LEU A 28 8.80 7.51 -0.85
CA LEU A 28 10.10 7.71 -1.49
C LEU A 28 10.23 6.82 -2.74
N VAL A 29 9.80 5.56 -2.64
CA VAL A 29 9.90 4.58 -3.73
C VAL A 29 8.94 4.90 -4.87
N ARG A 30 7.74 5.47 -4.60
CA ARG A 30 6.72 5.75 -5.63
C ARG A 30 7.24 6.50 -6.86
N SER A 31 8.12 7.48 -6.64
CA SER A 31 8.72 8.31 -7.71
C SER A 31 9.97 7.68 -8.33
N LYS A 32 10.52 6.64 -7.70
CA LYS A 32 11.74 5.96 -8.13
C LYS A 32 11.47 4.67 -8.88
N VAL A 33 10.29 4.05 -8.72
CA VAL A 33 9.90 2.83 -9.47
C VAL A 33 10.12 2.99 -10.97
N CYS A 34 9.75 4.14 -11.55
CA CYS A 34 9.92 4.44 -12.99
C CYS A 34 11.39 4.53 -13.44
N TYR A 35 12.33 4.62 -12.50
CA TYR A 35 13.77 4.73 -12.74
C TYR A 35 14.54 3.48 -12.32
N MET A 36 13.85 2.48 -11.75
CA MET A 36 14.46 1.21 -11.41
C MET A 36 14.79 0.44 -12.67
N ASN A 37 15.80 -0.42 -12.59
CA ASN A 37 15.96 -1.43 -13.64
C ASN A 37 14.76 -2.39 -13.64
N GLU A 38 14.53 -3.03 -14.77
CA GLU A 38 13.47 -4.01 -15.00
C GLU A 38 13.33 -5.06 -13.88
N ALA A 39 14.44 -5.66 -13.44
CA ALA A 39 14.40 -6.69 -12.41
C ALA A 39 13.97 -6.16 -11.03
N SER A 40 14.44 -4.96 -10.67
CA SER A 40 14.08 -4.29 -9.43
C SER A 40 12.62 -3.79 -9.45
N LYS A 41 12.17 -3.21 -10.57
CA LYS A 41 10.77 -2.82 -10.77
C LYS A 41 9.85 -4.03 -10.60
N ARG A 42 10.16 -5.13 -11.28
CA ARG A 42 9.40 -6.39 -11.18
C ARG A 42 9.38 -6.96 -9.77
N CYS A 43 10.52 -7.01 -9.09
CA CYS A 43 10.58 -7.44 -7.69
C CYS A 43 9.67 -6.57 -6.79
N PHE A 44 9.67 -5.25 -7.02
CA PHE A 44 8.84 -4.33 -6.23
C PHE A 44 7.35 -4.52 -6.49
N LEU A 45 6.93 -4.58 -7.76
CA LEU A 45 5.53 -4.68 -8.16
C LEU A 45 4.95 -6.09 -7.94
N ASP A 46 5.72 -7.15 -8.19
CA ASP A 46 5.20 -8.53 -8.19
C ASP A 46 5.38 -9.22 -6.84
N THR A 47 6.33 -8.76 -6.02
CA THR A 47 6.65 -9.40 -4.73
C THR A 47 6.44 -8.46 -3.56
N ILE A 48 7.12 -7.31 -3.52
CA ILE A 48 7.15 -6.46 -2.32
C ILE A 48 5.77 -5.86 -2.03
N LEU A 49 5.18 -5.14 -2.99
CA LEU A 49 3.86 -4.52 -2.81
C LEU A 49 2.74 -5.54 -2.53
N PRO A 50 2.63 -6.65 -3.29
CA PRO A 50 1.67 -7.71 -2.99
C PRO A 50 1.82 -8.28 -1.58
N THR A 51 3.05 -8.48 -1.11
CA THR A 51 3.31 -8.97 0.25
C THR A 51 2.83 -7.95 1.29
N LEU A 52 3.13 -6.66 1.10
CA LEU A 52 2.65 -5.60 2.00
C LEU A 52 1.11 -5.56 2.03
N ILE A 53 0.45 -5.57 0.86
CA ILE A 53 -1.02 -5.58 0.76
C ILE A 53 -1.64 -6.78 1.52
N GLN A 54 -1.02 -7.96 1.44
CA GLN A 54 -1.56 -9.17 2.06
C GLN A 54 -1.31 -9.25 3.57
N HIS A 55 -0.17 -8.75 4.03
CA HIS A 55 0.29 -8.94 5.41
C HIS A 55 0.08 -7.72 6.31
N ASP A 56 -0.01 -6.51 5.77
CA ASP A 56 -0.20 -5.30 6.59
C ASP A 56 -1.61 -5.20 7.16
N HIS A 57 -1.70 -4.88 8.45
CA HIS A 57 -2.97 -4.79 9.18
C HIS A 57 -3.47 -3.35 9.37
N GLU A 58 -2.70 -2.36 8.94
CA GLU A 58 -3.05 -0.95 9.13
C GLU A 58 -3.71 -0.35 7.88
N LYS A 59 -4.95 0.12 8.03
CA LYS A 59 -5.71 0.85 7.00
C LYS A 59 -4.89 1.91 6.29
N LYS A 60 -4.11 2.69 7.05
CA LYS A 60 -3.30 3.81 6.54
C LYS A 60 -2.25 3.34 5.51
N ILE A 61 -1.73 2.13 5.63
CA ILE A 61 -0.76 1.57 4.67
C ILE A 61 -1.49 1.23 3.36
N ILE A 62 -2.63 0.55 3.43
CA ILE A 62 -3.44 0.24 2.25
C ILE A 62 -3.87 1.53 1.52
N SER A 63 -4.33 2.52 2.27
CA SER A 63 -4.68 3.84 1.72
C SER A 63 -3.49 4.55 1.05
N ALA A 64 -2.29 4.45 1.63
CA ALA A 64 -1.07 5.00 1.04
C ALA A 64 -0.71 4.27 -0.28
N ILE A 65 -0.86 2.94 -0.34
CA ILE A 65 -0.61 2.16 -1.56
C ILE A 65 -1.62 2.54 -2.66
N ILE A 66 -2.91 2.68 -2.33
CA ILE A 66 -3.94 3.17 -3.28
C ILE A 66 -3.52 4.53 -3.86
N SER A 67 -3.10 5.47 -3.00
CA SER A 67 -2.66 6.81 -3.42
C SER A 67 -1.43 6.76 -4.35
N ILE A 68 -0.53 5.80 -4.14
CA ILE A 68 0.64 5.60 -5.01
C ILE A 68 0.22 5.11 -6.39
N ILE A 69 -0.68 4.12 -6.45
CA ILE A 69 -1.20 3.60 -7.72
C ILE A 69 -1.99 4.68 -8.46
N GLU A 70 -2.79 5.47 -7.74
CA GLU A 70 -3.50 6.63 -8.30
C GLU A 70 -2.55 7.60 -8.99
N ILE A 71 -1.42 7.92 -8.34
CA ILE A 71 -0.38 8.78 -8.94
C ILE A 71 0.17 8.17 -10.22
N TRP A 72 0.47 6.87 -10.24
CA TRP A 72 0.99 6.22 -11.43
C TRP A 72 -0.01 6.22 -12.59
N VAL A 73 -1.28 5.98 -12.29
CA VAL A 73 -2.35 5.95 -13.28
C VAL A 73 -2.69 7.35 -13.81
N LYS A 74 -2.75 8.36 -12.94
CA LYS A 74 -3.14 9.73 -13.31
C LYS A 74 -2.00 10.58 -13.90
N ASN A 75 -0.75 10.38 -13.45
CA ASN A 75 0.39 11.22 -13.86
C ASN A 75 1.21 10.62 -15.01
N THR A 76 0.63 9.74 -15.83
CA THR A 76 1.29 9.16 -17.02
C THR A 76 1.86 10.21 -17.98
N ILE A 77 1.31 11.43 -17.99
CA ILE A 77 1.73 12.55 -18.86
C ILE A 77 3.12 13.11 -18.49
N ASP A 78 3.43 13.22 -17.20
CA ASP A 78 4.70 13.82 -16.73
C ASP A 78 5.89 12.85 -16.80
N PHE A 79 5.61 11.55 -16.89
CA PHE A 79 6.60 10.49 -16.98
C PHE A 79 6.84 10.03 -18.43
N ASN A 80 6.56 10.86 -19.44
CA ASN A 80 6.63 10.48 -20.87
C ASN A 80 7.95 9.83 -21.33
N ASP A 81 9.05 9.99 -20.58
CA ASP A 81 10.36 9.37 -20.87
C ASP A 81 10.72 8.17 -19.94
N TYR A 82 9.86 7.84 -18.96
CA TYR A 82 10.10 6.79 -17.96
C TYR A 82 9.00 5.74 -17.97
N GLU A 83 9.40 4.49 -17.77
CA GLU A 83 8.47 3.36 -17.80
C GLU A 83 7.67 3.28 -16.48
N VAL A 84 6.61 4.09 -16.40
CA VAL A 84 5.58 4.02 -15.36
C VAL A 84 5.05 2.58 -15.29
N PRO A 85 4.63 2.08 -14.11
CA PRO A 85 3.87 0.84 -14.06
C PRO A 85 2.73 0.86 -15.09
N THR A 86 2.65 -0.21 -15.86
CA THR A 86 1.64 -0.38 -16.90
C THR A 86 0.24 -0.44 -16.29
N LEU A 87 -0.77 -0.21 -17.12
CA LEU A 87 -2.16 -0.38 -16.69
C LEU A 87 -2.43 -1.80 -16.19
N GLN A 88 -1.79 -2.80 -16.81
CA GLN A 88 -1.89 -4.19 -16.41
C GLN A 88 -1.32 -4.40 -15.00
N GLU A 89 -0.07 -3.98 -14.75
CA GLU A 89 0.58 -4.10 -13.43
C GLU A 89 -0.24 -3.38 -12.33
N SER A 90 -0.77 -2.20 -12.65
CA SER A 90 -1.63 -1.43 -11.74
C SER A 90 -2.93 -2.17 -11.43
N SER A 91 -3.56 -2.78 -12.43
CA SER A 91 -4.81 -3.54 -12.26
C SER A 91 -4.62 -4.80 -11.42
N GLU A 92 -3.49 -5.49 -11.56
CA GLU A 92 -3.15 -6.66 -10.75
C GLU A 92 -2.98 -6.30 -9.26
N LEU A 93 -2.36 -5.15 -8.96
CA LEU A 93 -2.26 -4.62 -7.60
C LEU A 93 -3.64 -4.23 -7.05
N LEU A 94 -4.48 -3.57 -7.84
CA LEU A 94 -5.84 -3.19 -7.43
C LEU A 94 -6.70 -4.40 -7.10
N GLN A 95 -6.58 -5.50 -7.84
CA GLN A 95 -7.27 -6.74 -7.51
C GLN A 95 -6.89 -7.26 -6.10
N LYS A 96 -5.60 -7.22 -5.76
CA LYS A 96 -5.12 -7.63 -4.42
C LYS A 96 -5.60 -6.68 -3.33
N ILE A 97 -5.66 -5.39 -3.61
CA ILE A 97 -6.19 -4.39 -2.68
C ILE A 97 -7.67 -4.64 -2.41
N MET A 98 -8.49 -4.88 -3.43
CA MET A 98 -9.91 -5.22 -3.25
C MET A 98 -10.08 -6.42 -2.32
N GLN A 99 -9.37 -7.52 -2.60
CA GLN A 99 -9.39 -8.72 -1.76
C GLN A 99 -9.02 -8.39 -0.31
N ARG A 100 -8.05 -7.49 -0.09
CA ARG A 100 -7.66 -7.09 1.26
C ARG A 100 -8.73 -6.24 1.94
N ILE A 101 -9.32 -5.29 1.23
CA ILE A 101 -10.39 -4.43 1.76
C ILE A 101 -11.59 -5.30 2.15
N GLU A 102 -12.04 -6.20 1.28
CA GLU A 102 -13.15 -7.11 1.57
C GLU A 102 -12.86 -8.02 2.77
N TYR A 103 -11.62 -8.51 2.88
CA TYR A 103 -11.24 -9.44 3.94
C TYR A 103 -11.06 -8.77 5.30
N GLN A 104 -10.45 -7.59 5.36
CA GLN A 104 -10.02 -6.97 6.63
C GLN A 104 -10.75 -5.67 6.97
N PHE A 105 -11.24 -4.93 5.98
CA PHE A 105 -11.85 -3.61 6.14
C PHE A 105 -13.25 -3.50 5.50
N PRO A 106 -14.16 -4.49 5.67
CA PRO A 106 -15.43 -4.51 4.95
C PRO A 106 -16.33 -3.31 5.29
N ASP A 107 -16.22 -2.77 6.50
CA ASP A 107 -17.04 -1.65 6.98
C ASP A 107 -16.36 -0.28 6.83
N ASP A 108 -15.15 -0.23 6.24
CA ASP A 108 -14.41 1.02 6.09
C ASP A 108 -14.85 1.79 4.84
N PHE A 109 -15.89 2.62 5.00
CA PHE A 109 -16.48 3.35 3.87
C PHE A 109 -15.50 4.29 3.17
N ASP A 110 -14.66 5.00 3.92
CA ASP A 110 -13.70 5.95 3.33
C ASP A 110 -12.66 5.25 2.45
N LEU A 111 -12.13 4.10 2.91
CA LEU A 111 -11.18 3.32 2.13
C LEU A 111 -11.83 2.73 0.87
N ASN A 112 -13.06 2.24 1.00
CA ASN A 112 -13.83 1.73 -0.13
C ASN A 112 -14.10 2.82 -1.17
N VAL A 113 -14.51 4.02 -0.75
CA VAL A 113 -14.71 5.17 -1.65
C VAL A 113 -13.40 5.50 -2.36
N GLN A 114 -12.30 5.63 -1.63
CA GLN A 114 -10.98 5.92 -2.21
C GLN A 114 -10.59 4.88 -3.28
N PHE A 115 -10.80 3.59 -2.99
CA PHE A 115 -10.51 2.51 -3.93
C PHE A 115 -11.41 2.57 -5.17
N PHE A 116 -12.73 2.73 -4.99
CA PHE A 116 -13.67 2.75 -6.10
C PHE A 116 -13.54 4.00 -6.98
N GLU A 117 -13.18 5.16 -6.43
CA GLU A 117 -12.87 6.35 -7.21
C GLU A 117 -11.68 6.12 -8.15
N LEU A 118 -10.64 5.42 -7.68
CA LEU A 118 -9.50 5.06 -8.51
C LEU A 118 -9.88 4.04 -9.57
N VAL A 119 -10.62 2.98 -9.22
CA VAL A 119 -11.09 1.98 -10.18
C VAL A 119 -12.00 2.61 -11.24
N ALA A 120 -12.86 3.55 -10.87
CA ALA A 120 -13.75 4.24 -11.80
C ALA A 120 -13.04 5.24 -12.72
N TYR A 121 -11.83 5.69 -12.35
CA TYR A 121 -11.00 6.55 -13.20
C TYR A 121 -10.31 5.77 -14.34
N ILE A 122 -9.94 4.52 -14.08
CA ILE A 122 -9.28 3.60 -15.02
C ILE A 122 -10.25 3.14 -16.12
#